data_AF-A0A925DUQ1-F1
#
_entry.id   AF-A0A925DUQ1-F1
#
_cell.length_a   1.000
_cell.length_b   1.000
_cell.length_c   1.000
_cell.angle_alpha   90.00
_cell.angle_beta   90.00
_cell.angle_gamma   90.00
#
_symmetry.space_group_name_H-M   'P 1'
#
loop_
_entity.id
_entity.type
_entity.pdbx_description
1 polymer ?
#
loop_
_entity_poly.entity_id
_entity_poly.type
_entity_poly.pdbx_seq_one_letter_code
_entity_poly.pdbx_strand_id
1 'polypeptide(L)'
;MQKSLPYFFGYIIVMIGKINSMKKYLFVGYLVAALIFAQSCSRKTTPTKASEEELEAKKVTVVKPPPPIKTPVPKSIVVNDKAATKTVQGRYYYDLEGKRYWRNKNDGKYYLYFKGMFDKPEFQ
;
A
#
# COMPACT_ATOMS: atom_id res chain seq x y z
N MET A 1 -17.21 -23.19 -44.88
CA MET A 1 -18.31 -23.57 -43.96
C MET A 1 -18.23 -22.68 -42.72
N GLN A 2 -19.05 -21.63 -42.63
CA GLN A 2 -18.97 -20.66 -41.53
C GLN A 2 -20.37 -20.07 -41.30
N LYS A 3 -21.15 -20.67 -40.40
CA LYS A 3 -22.43 -20.14 -39.89
C LYS A 3 -22.66 -20.64 -38.46
N SER A 4 -22.24 -19.90 -37.45
CA SER A 4 -22.67 -20.14 -36.06
C SER A 4 -22.56 -18.94 -35.11
N LEU A 5 -22.49 -17.70 -35.62
CA LEU A 5 -22.36 -16.51 -34.75
C LEU A 5 -23.58 -15.59 -34.51
N PRO A 6 -24.84 -15.87 -34.90
CA PRO A 6 -25.95 -15.00 -34.48
C PRO A 6 -26.56 -15.37 -33.12
N TYR A 7 -26.34 -16.59 -32.61
CA TYR A 7 -27.07 -17.07 -31.42
C TYR A 7 -26.50 -16.59 -30.08
N PHE A 8 -25.20 -16.29 -30.02
CA PHE A 8 -24.57 -15.87 -28.76
C PHE A 8 -24.95 -14.44 -28.37
N PHE A 9 -25.02 -13.52 -29.34
CA PHE A 9 -25.41 -12.12 -29.08
C PHE A 9 -26.90 -11.98 -28.75
N GLY A 10 -27.77 -12.77 -29.39
CA GLY A 10 -29.21 -12.77 -29.07
C GLY A 10 -29.50 -13.23 -27.64
N TYR A 11 -28.78 -14.25 -27.15
CA TYR A 11 -28.96 -14.77 -25.78
C TYR A 11 -28.58 -13.72 -24.71
N ILE A 12 -27.51 -12.96 -24.93
CA ILE A 12 -27.07 -11.90 -24.00
C ILE A 12 -28.13 -10.80 -23.88
N ILE A 13 -28.72 -10.37 -25.00
CA ILE A 13 -29.76 -9.33 -25.00
C ILE A 13 -31.02 -9.80 -24.25
N VAL A 14 -31.43 -11.07 -24.43
CA VAL A 14 -32.59 -11.65 -23.72
C VAL A 14 -32.34 -11.77 -22.22
N MET A 15 -31.12 -12.11 -21.79
CA MET A 15 -30.76 -12.20 -20.38
C MET A 15 -30.77 -10.82 -19.69
N ILE A 16 -30.34 -9.75 -20.37
CA ILE A 16 -30.40 -8.38 -19.84
C ILE A 16 -31.85 -7.89 -19.69
N GLY A 17 -32.79 -8.39 -20.51
CA GLY A 17 -34.21 -8.08 -20.43
C GLY A 17 -34.89 -8.58 -19.15
N LYS A 18 -34.47 -9.74 -18.62
CA LYS A 18 -35.18 -10.49 -17.57
C LYS A 18 -34.69 -10.23 -16.13
N ILE A 19 -33.68 -9.38 -15.97
CA ILE A 19 -33.11 -9.01 -14.67
C ILE A 19 -33.86 -7.77 -14.13
N ASN A 20 -34.33 -7.80 -12.88
CA ASN A 20 -35.01 -6.65 -12.25
C ASN A 20 -34.17 -5.37 -12.37
N SER A 21 -34.79 -4.21 -12.67
CA SER A 21 -34.09 -2.94 -12.95
C SER A 21 -32.98 -2.59 -11.95
N MET A 22 -33.16 -2.86 -10.66
CA MET A 22 -32.15 -2.62 -9.62
C MET A 22 -30.85 -3.45 -9.81
N LYS A 23 -30.97 -4.70 -10.28
CA LYS A 23 -29.83 -5.60 -10.48
C LYS A 23 -29.07 -5.30 -11.78
N LYS A 24 -29.70 -4.61 -12.75
CA LYS A 24 -29.02 -4.13 -13.97
C LYS A 24 -27.98 -3.08 -13.64
N TYR A 25 -28.32 -2.12 -12.76
CA TYR A 25 -27.38 -1.08 -12.33
C TYR A 25 -26.21 -1.64 -11.53
N LEU A 26 -26.45 -2.66 -10.69
CA LEU A 26 -25.38 -3.37 -9.99
C LEU A 26 -24.43 -4.10 -10.94
N PHE A 27 -24.96 -4.75 -11.97
CA PHE A 27 -24.15 -5.45 -12.98
C PHE A 27 -23.34 -4.48 -13.84
N VAL A 28 -23.94 -3.36 -14.27
CA VAL A 28 -23.25 -2.30 -15.01
C VAL A 28 -22.17 -1.64 -14.13
N GLY A 29 -22.48 -1.34 -12.86
CA GLY A 29 -21.50 -0.79 -11.92
C GLY A 29 -20.30 -1.72 -11.68
N TYR A 30 -20.55 -3.03 -11.58
CA TYR A 30 -19.49 -4.03 -11.47
C TYR A 30 -18.57 -4.07 -12.71
N LEU A 31 -19.15 -4.03 -13.91
CA LEU A 31 -18.37 -4.00 -15.15
C LEU A 31 -17.53 -2.72 -15.28
N VAL A 32 -18.06 -1.56 -14.90
CA VAL A 32 -17.32 -0.29 -14.90
C VAL A 32 -16.17 -0.31 -13.88
N ALA A 33 -16.42 -0.83 -12.67
CA ALA A 33 -15.38 -0.95 -11.65
C ALA A 33 -14.22 -1.88 -12.08
N ALA A 34 -14.53 -3.02 -12.72
CA ALA A 34 -13.52 -3.94 -13.23
C ALA A 34 -12.61 -3.30 -14.30
N LEU A 35 -13.16 -2.42 -15.15
CA LEU A 35 -12.39 -1.69 -16.16
C LEU A 35 -11.44 -0.65 -15.56
N ILE A 36 -11.81 -0.01 -14.45
CA ILE A 36 -10.95 0.96 -13.75
C ILE A 36 -9.75 0.25 -13.09
N PHE A 37 -9.97 -0.91 -12.47
CA PHE A 37 -8.91 -1.67 -11.81
C PHE A 37 -7.89 -2.27 -12.80
N ALA A 38 -8.30 -2.57 -14.03
CA ALA A 38 -7.41 -3.15 -15.04
C ALA A 38 -6.32 -2.17 -15.55
N GLN A 39 -6.46 -0.85 -15.34
CA GLN A 39 -5.48 0.15 -15.79
C GLN A 39 -4.32 0.38 -14.79
N SER A 40 -4.29 -0.30 -13.64
CA SER A 40 -3.30 -0.04 -12.58
C SER A 40 -2.01 -0.90 -12.67
N CYS A 41 -1.90 -1.83 -13.62
CA CYS A 41 -0.77 -2.77 -13.71
C CYS A 41 0.08 -2.63 -15.00
N SER A 42 0.28 -1.43 -15.54
CA SER A 42 1.16 -1.20 -16.71
C SER A 42 2.27 -0.17 -16.47
N ARG A 43 3.00 -0.30 -15.36
CA ARG A 43 4.29 0.40 -15.17
C ARG A 43 5.40 -0.59 -14.88
N LYS A 44 5.90 -1.24 -15.94
CA LYS A 44 7.25 -1.84 -15.94
C LYS A 44 8.24 -0.73 -16.29
N THR A 45 8.79 -0.07 -15.28
CA THR A 45 9.99 0.77 -15.42
C THR A 45 11.21 -0.16 -15.46
N THR A 46 11.71 -0.45 -16.66
CA THR A 46 13.05 -0.99 -16.83
C THR A 46 14.04 0.19 -16.77
N PRO A 47 14.97 0.26 -15.81
CA PRO A 47 16.04 1.25 -15.88
C PRO A 47 16.94 0.92 -17.06
N THR A 48 17.08 1.90 -17.95
CA THR A 48 18.01 1.91 -19.08
C THR A 48 19.43 1.59 -18.60
N LYS A 49 19.95 0.42 -19.00
CA LYS A 49 21.38 0.13 -18.99
C LYS A 49 21.99 0.90 -20.16
N ALA A 50 22.55 2.07 -19.89
CA ALA A 50 23.49 2.74 -20.79
C ALA A 50 24.88 2.66 -20.18
N SER A 51 25.89 2.56 -21.05
CA SER A 51 27.33 2.71 -20.81
C SER A 51 28.15 1.41 -20.71
N GLU A 52 28.52 0.93 -21.90
CA GLU A 52 29.90 0.62 -22.34
C GLU A 52 30.02 1.45 -23.63
N GLU A 53 31.01 2.26 -23.95
CA GLU A 53 32.38 2.50 -23.50
C GLU A 53 32.73 3.97 -23.85
N GLU A 54 33.89 4.41 -23.36
CA GLU A 54 34.76 5.46 -23.91
C GLU A 54 34.92 6.75 -23.09
N LEU A 55 36.20 6.95 -22.75
CA LEU A 55 36.90 8.15 -22.30
C LEU A 55 37.24 8.25 -20.81
N GLU A 56 38.51 7.93 -20.60
CA GLU A 56 39.39 8.06 -19.46
C GLU A 56 39.29 9.41 -18.71
N ALA A 57 39.90 9.38 -17.52
CA ALA A 57 40.34 10.54 -16.73
C ALA A 57 39.32 11.19 -15.78
N LYS A 58 38.94 10.45 -14.73
CA LYS A 58 39.01 10.99 -13.36
C LYS A 58 39.05 9.87 -12.34
N LYS A 59 40.22 9.60 -11.76
CA LYS A 59 40.37 8.79 -10.56
C LYS A 59 39.75 9.55 -9.37
N VAL A 60 38.43 9.56 -9.29
CA VAL A 60 37.71 9.86 -8.06
C VAL A 60 37.68 8.56 -7.30
N THR A 61 38.47 8.49 -6.23
CA THR A 61 38.39 7.42 -5.24
C THR A 61 36.93 7.35 -4.78
N VAL A 62 36.18 6.35 -5.29
CA VAL A 62 34.82 6.05 -4.84
C VAL A 62 34.96 5.57 -3.40
N VAL A 63 34.83 6.51 -2.47
CA VAL A 63 34.69 6.21 -1.05
C VAL A 63 33.35 5.51 -0.92
N LYS A 64 33.39 4.19 -0.81
CA LYS A 64 32.24 3.35 -0.49
C LYS A 64 31.57 3.95 0.76
N PRO A 65 30.28 4.33 0.71
CA PRO A 65 29.62 4.85 1.89
C PRO A 65 29.70 3.79 3.01
N PRO A 66 30.02 4.20 4.25
CA PRO A 66 30.08 3.27 5.36
C PRO A 66 28.73 2.53 5.48
N PRO A 67 28.75 1.23 5.82
CA PRO A 67 27.52 0.47 5.98
C PRO A 67 26.62 1.19 7.00
N PRO A 68 25.29 1.25 6.75
CA PRO A 68 24.38 1.90 7.69
C PRO A 68 24.50 1.21 9.04
N ILE A 69 24.92 1.98 10.04
CA ILE A 69 25.01 1.54 11.42
C ILE A 69 23.59 1.21 11.85
N LYS A 70 23.31 -0.08 12.07
CA LYS A 70 22.03 -0.52 12.61
C LYS A 70 21.98 -0.12 14.07
N THR A 71 21.39 1.03 14.34
CA THR A 71 21.05 1.43 15.70
C THR A 71 20.11 0.39 16.29
N PRO A 72 20.36 -0.09 17.53
CA PRO A 72 19.45 -1.01 18.18
C PRO A 72 18.11 -0.30 18.37
N VAL A 73 17.05 -0.88 17.82
CA VAL A 73 15.73 -0.26 17.88
C VAL A 73 15.20 -0.35 19.31
N PRO A 74 14.91 0.80 19.95
CA PRO A 74 14.42 0.80 21.32
C PRO A 74 13.02 0.18 21.38
N LYS A 75 12.75 -0.59 22.43
CA LYS A 75 11.40 -1.14 22.67
C LYS A 75 10.41 -0.07 23.11
N SER A 76 10.91 0.95 23.82
CA SER A 76 10.13 2.07 24.33
C SER A 76 10.89 3.37 24.18
N ILE A 77 10.18 4.43 23.83
CA ILE A 77 10.71 5.78 23.69
C ILE A 77 9.84 6.77 24.46
N VAL A 78 10.43 7.88 24.87
CA VAL A 78 9.72 9.02 25.45
C VAL A 78 9.64 10.08 24.37
N VAL A 79 8.42 10.41 23.96
CA VAL A 79 8.16 11.37 22.89
C VAL A 79 7.15 12.39 23.40
N ASN A 80 7.31 13.65 22.98
CA ASN A 80 6.34 14.69 23.28
C ASN A 80 5.05 14.43 22.50
N ASP A 81 3.90 14.47 23.16
CA ASP A 81 2.58 14.27 22.54
C ASP A 81 2.30 15.23 21.38
N LYS A 82 2.96 16.40 21.33
CA LYS A 82 2.87 17.35 20.19
C LYS A 82 3.49 16.80 18.90
N ALA A 83 4.47 15.91 19.01
CA ALA A 83 5.12 15.25 17.87
C ALA A 83 4.42 13.95 17.47
N ALA A 84 3.51 13.45 18.30
CA ALA A 84 2.74 12.24 18.03
C ALA A 84 1.50 12.53 17.17
N THR A 85 1.11 11.53 16.39
CA THR A 85 -0.11 11.59 15.58
C THR A 85 -1.26 10.95 16.36
N LYS A 86 -2.42 11.60 16.34
CA LYS A 86 -3.65 11.10 16.95
C LYS A 86 -4.51 10.41 15.90
N THR A 87 -4.92 9.17 16.17
CA THR A 87 -5.87 8.43 15.32
C THR A 87 -7.29 8.98 15.48
N VAL A 88 -8.18 8.59 14.57
CA VAL A 88 -9.62 8.91 14.64
C VAL A 88 -10.25 8.40 15.95
N GLN A 89 -9.74 7.31 16.50
CA GLN A 89 -10.18 6.72 17.77
C GLN A 89 -9.55 7.40 19.00
N GLY A 90 -8.72 8.42 18.80
CA GLY A 90 -8.09 9.18 19.87
C GLY A 90 -6.80 8.59 20.45
N ARG A 91 -6.33 7.43 19.93
CA ARG A 91 -5.04 6.85 20.31
C ARG A 91 -3.88 7.61 19.70
N TYR A 92 -2.80 7.79 20.46
CA TYR A 92 -1.56 8.43 20.00
C TYR A 92 -0.55 7.39 19.51
N TYR A 93 0.08 7.68 18.38
CA TYR A 93 1.19 6.90 17.85
C TYR A 93 2.30 7.80 17.30
N TYR A 94 3.51 7.25 17.21
CA TYR A 94 4.68 7.92 16.67
C TYR A 94 5.43 6.97 15.74
N ASP A 95 5.73 7.42 14.53
CA ASP A 95 6.46 6.62 13.55
C ASP A 95 7.94 7.05 13.58
N LEU A 96 8.83 6.11 13.91
CA LEU A 96 10.29 6.31 13.97
C LEU A 96 10.96 5.26 13.08
N GLU A 97 11.69 5.70 12.05
CA GLU A 97 12.41 4.82 11.11
C GLU A 97 11.51 3.75 10.46
N GLY A 98 10.26 4.10 10.15
CA GLY A 98 9.29 3.17 9.56
C GLY A 98 8.66 2.19 10.55
N LYS A 99 8.93 2.35 11.86
CA LYS A 99 8.32 1.57 12.93
C LYS A 99 7.33 2.41 13.72
N ARG A 100 6.16 1.84 13.97
CA ARG A 100 5.08 2.51 14.71
C ARG A 100 5.15 2.18 16.20
N TYR A 101 5.20 3.23 17.00
CA TYR A 101 5.12 3.17 18.45
C TYR A 101 3.77 3.68 18.93
N TRP A 102 3.16 3.00 19.88
CA TRP A 102 1.87 3.37 20.45
C TRP A 102 2.04 3.88 21.87
N ARG A 103 1.33 4.97 22.18
CA ARG A 103 1.34 5.53 23.52
C ARG A 103 0.62 4.60 24.50
N ASN A 104 1.27 4.32 25.61
CA ASN A 104 0.68 3.72 26.79
C ASN A 104 0.09 4.84 27.67
N LYS A 105 -1.16 4.68 28.10
CA LYS A 105 -1.88 5.67 28.91
C LYS A 105 -1.38 5.77 30.35
N ASN A 106 -0.83 4.69 30.89
CA ASN A 106 -0.45 4.63 32.31
C ASN A 106 0.86 5.36 32.58
N ASP A 107 1.84 5.24 31.69
CA ASP A 107 3.18 5.83 31.86
C ASP A 107 3.50 6.94 30.85
N GLY A 108 2.64 7.15 29.85
CA GLY A 108 2.84 8.13 28.79
C GLY A 108 3.95 7.80 27.80
N LYS A 109 4.57 6.61 27.90
CA LYS A 109 5.65 6.19 27.00
C LYS A 109 5.10 5.59 25.72
N TYR A 110 5.92 5.58 24.69
CA TYR A 110 5.57 5.04 23.38
C TYR A 110 6.29 3.70 23.20
N TYR A 111 5.53 2.64 22.96
CA TYR A 111 6.02 1.27 22.85
C TYR A 111 5.96 0.78 21.41
N LEU A 112 6.99 0.08 20.97
CA LEU A 112 6.98 -0.58 19.67
C LEU A 112 5.85 -1.61 19.64
N TYR A 113 5.10 -1.64 18.54
CA TYR A 113 3.99 -2.58 18.38
C TYR A 113 4.41 -4.03 18.65
N PHE A 114 3.61 -4.75 19.44
CA PHE A 114 3.73 -6.18 19.67
C PHE A 114 2.34 -6.84 19.59
N LYS A 115 2.33 -8.15 19.32
CA LYS A 115 1.08 -8.92 19.20
C LYS A 115 0.30 -8.86 20.52
N GLY A 116 -0.97 -8.49 20.45
CA GLY A 116 -1.85 -8.33 21.61
C GLY A 116 -1.66 -7.04 22.40
N MET A 117 -0.98 -6.04 21.83
CA MET A 117 -0.84 -4.72 22.46
C MET A 117 -2.21 -4.07 22.78
N PHE A 118 -3.15 -4.11 21.84
CA PHE A 118 -4.48 -3.49 22.00
C PHE A 118 -5.46 -4.31 22.85
N ASP A 119 -5.11 -5.55 23.18
CA ASP A 119 -5.89 -6.35 24.13
C ASP A 119 -5.68 -5.84 25.57
N LYS A 120 -4.60 -5.08 25.80
CA LYS A 120 -4.30 -4.51 27.10
C LYS A 120 -4.95 -3.14 27.27
N PRO A 121 -5.58 -2.87 28.43
CA PRO A 121 -6.35 -1.64 28.66
C PRO A 121 -5.50 -0.36 28.53
N GLU A 122 -4.20 -0.45 28.81
CA GLU A 122 -3.30 0.69 28.71
C GLU A 122 -3.06 1.22 27.28
N PHE A 123 -3.43 0.45 26.24
CA PHE A 123 -3.25 0.80 24.82
C PHE A 123 -4.57 1.01 24.07
N GLN A 124 -5.73 0.93 24.75
CA GLN A 124 -7.05 0.98 24.09
C GLN A 124 -7.47 2.37 23.63
#